data_AF-A0A481WWD7-F1
#
_entry.id   AF-A0A481WWD7-F1
#
_cell.length_a   1.000
_cell.length_b   1.000
_cell.length_c   1.000
_cell.angle_alpha   90.00
_cell.angle_beta   90.00
_cell.angle_gamma   90.00
#
_symmetry.space_group_name_H-M   'P 1'
#
loop_
_entity.id
_entity.type
_entity.pdbx_description
1 polymer ?
#
loop_
_entity_poly.entity_id
_entity_poly.type
_entity_poly.pdbx_seq_one_letter_code
_entity_poly.pdbx_strand_id
1 'polypeptide(L)'
;MLIILTFVTVTVFALLSDLIRNKLFDYFSVIVIVILLSVLSAGRDSSVGTDTETYIYYFSKYNFSLIDWVNFGVEPLFGWVVNICNYFNFDNYFWYFLIFALIFNGFMVSSIYKLRNRTVLISLFLGFSTLYFYSFNVVRQAIAISIFFYSLFFLVEGRVVRYVLLTIVASLFHYSALFNLIFILFRIWGYNVRLISFIIPVLVGGYFVTTKYLISFLSSLTGSDKAGNYIDKFQTEGGVSRFVIVFFMFFISYLFYFKDSLRNKLDVFSKLVFFLLLFLISFQFFIAFLGLAYEGPGRIVTYYYLAFLLVIYCLAEKLLKGVEEKLIFGSFVLILSYIYLYMYLSGGGHGILPFVMNPYVVHSLSNFL
;
A
#
# COMPACT_ATOMS: atom_id res chain seq x y z
N MET A 1 11.77 -1.04 20.90
CA MET A 1 10.90 -1.85 21.79
C MET A 1 9.41 -1.64 21.50
N LEU A 2 8.91 -0.39 21.52
CA LEU A 2 7.48 -0.09 21.32
C LEU A 2 6.86 -0.64 20.01
N ILE A 3 7.57 -0.50 18.87
CA ILE A 3 7.13 -1.03 17.57
C ILE A 3 6.90 -2.56 17.66
N ILE A 4 7.90 -3.28 18.18
CA ILE A 4 7.85 -4.75 18.29
C ILE A 4 6.68 -5.17 19.20
N LEU A 5 6.52 -4.52 20.36
CA LEU A 5 5.43 -4.83 21.28
C LEU A 5 4.06 -4.61 20.63
N THR A 6 3.88 -3.51 19.90
CA THR A 6 2.65 -3.21 19.16
C THR A 6 2.36 -4.29 18.13
N PHE A 7 3.38 -4.71 17.38
CA PHE A 7 3.22 -5.71 16.31
C PHE A 7 2.91 -7.10 16.86
N VAL A 8 3.56 -7.50 17.95
CA VAL A 8 3.26 -8.75 18.66
C VAL A 8 1.80 -8.73 19.13
N THR A 9 1.37 -7.63 19.76
CA THR A 9 0.00 -7.48 20.25
C THR A 9 -1.02 -7.58 19.11
N VAL A 10 -0.81 -6.85 18.02
CA VAL A 10 -1.68 -6.89 16.83
C VAL A 10 -1.73 -8.29 16.21
N THR A 11 -0.59 -8.98 16.15
CA THR A 11 -0.53 -10.37 15.66
C THR A 11 -1.34 -11.31 16.55
N VAL A 12 -1.26 -11.15 17.88
CA VAL A 12 -2.05 -11.95 18.83
C VAL A 12 -3.54 -11.74 18.62
N PHE A 13 -4.02 -10.50 18.45
CA PHE A 13 -5.43 -10.24 18.15
C PHE A 13 -5.88 -10.87 16.82
N ALA A 14 -5.03 -10.85 15.79
CA ALA A 14 -5.31 -11.52 14.53
C ALA A 14 -5.38 -13.05 14.69
N LEU A 15 -4.48 -13.64 15.50
CA LEU A 15 -4.49 -15.07 15.83
C LEU A 15 -5.74 -15.48 16.60
N LEU A 16 -6.10 -14.72 17.64
CA LEU A 16 -7.32 -14.95 18.39
C LEU A 16 -8.56 -14.88 17.47
N SER A 17 -8.58 -13.97 16.50
CA SER A 17 -9.67 -13.87 15.52
C SER A 17 -9.76 -15.10 14.63
N ASP A 18 -8.63 -15.65 14.17
CA ASP A 18 -8.59 -16.88 13.37
C ASP A 18 -8.98 -18.14 14.17
N LEU A 19 -8.72 -18.16 15.48
CA LEU A 19 -9.05 -19.26 16.40
C LEU A 19 -10.52 -19.21 16.85
N ILE A 20 -10.97 -18.05 17.34
CA ILE A 20 -12.31 -17.87 17.93
C ILE A 20 -13.39 -17.87 16.83
N ARG A 21 -13.10 -17.31 15.65
CA ARG A 21 -14.01 -17.27 14.49
C ARG A 21 -15.39 -16.68 14.81
N ASN A 22 -15.43 -15.66 15.64
CA ASN A 22 -16.65 -14.96 16.03
C ASN A 22 -16.69 -13.55 15.41
N LYS A 23 -17.82 -13.18 14.79
CA LYS A 23 -17.95 -11.89 14.10
C LYS A 23 -17.82 -10.68 15.04
N LEU A 24 -18.36 -10.75 16.24
CA LEU A 24 -18.26 -9.66 17.22
C LEU A 24 -16.81 -9.49 17.66
N PHE A 25 -16.11 -10.60 17.90
CA PHE A 25 -14.69 -10.56 18.21
C PHE A 25 -13.85 -10.03 17.04
N ASP A 26 -14.18 -10.40 15.80
CA ASP A 26 -13.52 -9.83 14.61
C ASP A 26 -13.66 -8.31 14.54
N TYR A 27 -14.87 -7.77 14.79
CA TYR A 27 -15.08 -6.32 14.84
C TYR A 27 -14.27 -5.64 15.95
N PHE A 28 -14.26 -6.24 17.14
CA PHE A 28 -13.47 -5.76 18.26
C PHE A 28 -11.96 -5.76 17.92
N SER A 29 -11.45 -6.86 17.38
CA SER A 29 -10.05 -6.97 16.96
C SER A 29 -9.68 -5.95 15.89
N VAL A 30 -10.54 -5.69 14.90
CA VAL A 30 -10.32 -4.63 13.90
C VAL A 30 -10.15 -3.29 14.58
N ILE A 31 -11.05 -2.91 15.48
CA ILE A 31 -10.99 -1.62 16.19
C ILE A 31 -9.70 -1.51 16.99
N VAL A 32 -9.35 -2.53 17.78
CA VAL A 32 -8.14 -2.54 18.59
C VAL A 32 -6.88 -2.43 17.72
N ILE A 33 -6.78 -3.23 16.66
CA ILE A 33 -5.62 -3.20 15.76
C ILE A 33 -5.49 -1.85 15.07
N VAL A 34 -6.59 -1.29 14.56
CA VAL A 34 -6.60 0.02 13.90
C VAL A 34 -6.13 1.11 14.87
N ILE A 35 -6.62 1.11 16.11
CA ILE A 35 -6.21 2.09 17.13
C ILE A 35 -4.73 1.93 17.46
N LEU A 36 -4.26 0.72 17.77
CA LEU A 36 -2.87 0.47 18.15
C LEU A 36 -1.88 0.91 17.07
N LEU A 37 -2.16 0.52 15.81
CA LEU A 37 -1.32 0.92 14.67
C LEU A 37 -1.39 2.42 14.40
N SER A 38 -2.57 3.04 14.54
CA SER A 38 -2.71 4.47 14.27
C SER A 38 -2.05 5.33 15.35
N VAL A 39 -2.16 4.94 16.62
CA VAL A 39 -1.48 5.63 17.73
C VAL A 39 0.03 5.48 17.62
N LEU A 40 0.54 4.29 17.26
CA LEU A 40 1.98 4.12 17.03
C LEU A 40 2.48 5.02 15.88
N SER A 41 1.73 5.14 14.79
CA SER A 41 2.10 6.03 13.68
C SER A 41 2.02 7.50 14.05
N ALA A 42 0.94 7.92 14.71
CA ALA A 42 0.70 9.31 15.08
C ALA A 42 1.61 9.80 16.20
N GLY A 43 1.95 8.90 17.13
CA GLY A 43 2.80 9.20 18.30
C GLY A 43 4.27 9.39 17.99
N ARG A 44 4.66 9.38 16.71
CA ARG A 44 6.05 9.60 16.28
C ARG A 44 6.46 11.06 16.46
N ASP A 45 7.72 11.29 16.82
CA ASP A 45 8.32 12.62 16.82
C ASP A 45 8.53 13.17 15.40
N SER A 46 8.74 14.49 15.26
CA SER A 46 9.03 15.13 13.98
C SER A 46 10.27 14.59 13.28
N SER A 47 11.24 14.06 14.05
CA SER A 47 12.45 13.42 13.53
C SER A 47 12.24 12.01 12.95
N VAL A 48 11.08 11.40 13.16
CA VAL A 48 10.79 10.01 12.75
C VAL A 48 10.08 9.99 11.41
N GLY A 49 10.76 9.45 10.40
CA GLY A 49 10.30 9.37 9.01
C GLY A 49 10.79 10.55 8.17
N THR A 50 11.36 10.23 7.01
CA THR A 50 11.95 11.18 6.05
C THR A 50 11.02 12.34 5.67
N ASP A 51 9.72 12.10 5.53
CA ASP A 51 8.79 13.11 5.04
C ASP A 51 7.97 13.78 6.16
N THR A 52 8.17 13.39 7.43
CA THR A 52 7.35 13.86 8.56
C THR A 52 7.37 15.38 8.69
N GLU A 53 8.54 16.02 8.62
CA GLU A 53 8.66 17.48 8.66
C GLU A 53 7.90 18.17 7.52
N THR A 54 7.89 17.57 6.33
CA THR A 54 7.15 18.10 5.18
C THR A 54 5.64 18.10 5.45
N TYR A 55 5.11 17.04 6.07
CA TYR A 55 3.69 17.01 6.46
C TYR A 55 3.38 17.98 7.59
N ILE A 56 4.25 18.12 8.59
CA ILE A 56 4.09 19.12 9.66
C ILE A 56 4.02 20.52 9.05
N TYR A 57 4.86 20.81 8.05
CA TYR A 57 4.79 22.05 7.30
C TYR A 57 3.45 22.23 6.58
N TYR A 58 2.88 21.17 5.99
CA TYR A 58 1.53 21.25 5.42
C TYR A 58 0.47 21.52 6.49
N PHE A 59 0.56 20.89 7.66
CA PHE A 59 -0.41 21.10 8.74
C PHE A 59 -0.40 22.54 9.26
N SER A 60 0.71 23.26 9.13
CA SER A 60 0.80 24.69 9.48
C SER A 60 0.04 25.64 8.53
N LYS A 61 -0.59 25.14 7.44
CA LYS A 61 -1.29 25.96 6.44
C LYS A 61 -2.75 26.24 6.83
N TYR A 62 -2.95 26.99 7.92
CA TYR A 62 -4.27 27.27 8.52
C TYR A 62 -5.29 27.97 7.61
N ASN A 63 -4.83 28.81 6.67
CA ASN A 63 -5.70 29.67 5.86
C ASN A 63 -5.86 29.20 4.40
N PHE A 64 -5.44 27.98 4.06
CA PHE A 64 -5.54 27.50 2.69
C PHE A 64 -6.98 27.12 2.36
N SER A 65 -7.55 27.74 1.32
CA SER A 65 -8.76 27.24 0.67
C SER A 65 -8.47 25.96 -0.14
N LEU A 66 -9.51 25.29 -0.65
CA LEU A 66 -9.33 24.12 -1.51
C LEU A 66 -8.54 24.45 -2.79
N ILE A 67 -8.72 25.66 -3.35
CA ILE A 67 -7.98 26.07 -4.54
C ILE A 67 -6.51 26.35 -4.21
N ASP A 68 -6.22 26.87 -3.02
CA ASP A 68 -4.84 27.09 -2.56
C ASP A 68 -4.09 25.77 -2.42
N TRP A 69 -4.74 24.72 -1.89
CA TRP A 69 -4.16 23.38 -1.82
C TRP A 69 -3.80 22.81 -3.20
N VAL A 70 -4.70 22.95 -4.17
CA VAL A 70 -4.47 22.50 -5.54
C VAL A 70 -3.33 23.28 -6.19
N ASN A 71 -3.32 24.61 -6.05
CA ASN A 71 -2.24 25.47 -6.55
C ASN A 71 -0.89 25.17 -5.89
N PHE A 72 -0.92 24.73 -4.64
CA PHE A 72 0.24 24.30 -3.88
C PHE A 72 0.74 22.90 -4.27
N GLY A 73 0.04 22.19 -5.17
CA GLY A 73 0.43 20.87 -5.65
C GLY A 73 0.08 19.74 -4.68
N VAL A 74 -0.92 19.95 -3.83
CA VAL A 74 -1.41 18.98 -2.86
C VAL A 74 -2.85 18.59 -3.21
N GLU A 75 -3.17 17.31 -3.03
CA GLU A 75 -4.47 16.77 -3.40
C GLU A 75 -5.58 17.28 -2.48
N PRO A 76 -6.75 17.62 -3.04
CA PRO A 76 -7.75 18.43 -2.36
C PRO A 76 -8.35 17.77 -1.12
N LEU A 77 -8.51 16.43 -1.10
CA LEU A 77 -9.10 15.76 0.07
C LEU A 77 -8.10 15.65 1.22
N PHE A 78 -6.80 15.55 0.93
CA PHE A 78 -5.78 15.71 1.98
C PHE A 78 -5.85 17.11 2.58
N GLY A 79 -5.84 18.16 1.74
CA GLY A 79 -5.93 19.55 2.20
C GLY A 79 -7.22 19.84 2.97
N TRP A 80 -8.34 19.29 2.52
CA TRP A 80 -9.62 19.40 3.22
C TRP A 80 -9.60 18.78 4.61
N VAL A 81 -8.98 17.60 4.79
CA VAL A 81 -8.82 16.98 6.12
C VAL A 81 -7.95 17.86 7.02
N VAL A 82 -6.87 18.45 6.49
CA VAL A 82 -6.05 19.41 7.24
C VAL A 82 -6.88 20.62 7.68
N ASN A 83 -7.70 21.17 6.79
CA ASN A 83 -8.58 22.30 7.11
C ASN A 83 -9.61 21.95 8.20
N ILE A 84 -10.13 20.72 8.21
CA ILE A 84 -11.02 20.25 9.28
C ILE A 84 -10.28 20.21 10.62
N CYS A 85 -9.08 19.65 10.65
CA CYS A 85 -8.25 19.62 11.87
C CYS A 85 -7.98 21.04 12.39
N ASN A 86 -7.68 21.97 11.48
CA ASN A 86 -7.47 23.38 11.80
C ASN A 86 -8.74 24.03 12.38
N TYR A 87 -9.91 23.73 11.79
CA TYR A 87 -11.21 24.22 12.28
C TYR A 87 -11.51 23.77 13.72
N PHE A 88 -11.12 22.55 14.09
CA PHE A 88 -11.25 22.04 15.45
C PHE A 88 -10.13 22.51 16.40
N ASN A 89 -9.22 23.37 15.95
CA ASN A 89 -8.10 23.92 16.72
C ASN A 89 -7.20 22.83 17.32
N PHE A 90 -6.90 21.77 16.56
CA PHE A 90 -5.91 20.79 17.00
C PHE A 90 -4.53 21.43 17.13
N ASP A 91 -4.01 21.40 18.35
CA ASP A 91 -2.82 22.11 18.83
C ASP A 91 -1.50 21.42 18.50
N ASN A 92 -1.54 20.15 18.08
CA ASN A 92 -0.35 19.36 17.80
C ASN A 92 -0.51 18.48 16.54
N TYR A 93 0.58 18.30 15.80
CA TYR A 93 0.64 17.45 14.60
C TYR A 93 0.26 15.98 14.86
N PHE A 94 0.32 15.52 16.12
CA PHE A 94 -0.19 14.21 16.55
C PHE A 94 -1.61 13.95 16.05
N TRP A 95 -2.53 14.90 16.23
CA TRP A 95 -3.94 14.72 15.87
C TRP A 95 -4.16 14.56 14.36
N TYR A 96 -3.39 15.29 13.56
CA TYR A 96 -3.41 15.23 12.10
C TYR A 96 -2.95 13.85 11.64
N PHE A 97 -1.79 13.39 12.12
CA PHE A 97 -1.32 12.05 11.79
C PHE A 97 -2.24 10.95 12.31
N LEU A 98 -2.89 11.14 13.46
CA LEU A 98 -3.86 10.18 14.00
C LEU A 98 -5.03 10.00 13.04
N ILE A 99 -5.63 11.07 12.53
CA ILE A 99 -6.73 10.98 11.57
C ILE A 99 -6.28 10.28 10.27
N PHE A 100 -5.15 10.68 9.70
CA PHE A 100 -4.64 10.04 8.49
C PHE A 100 -4.30 8.56 8.70
N ALA A 101 -3.71 8.21 9.84
CA ALA A 101 -3.40 6.83 10.19
C ALA A 101 -4.67 6.00 10.45
N LEU A 102 -5.70 6.58 11.07
CA LEU A 102 -7.00 5.92 11.27
C LEU A 102 -7.67 5.60 9.92
N ILE A 103 -7.62 6.52 8.95
CA ILE A 103 -8.13 6.27 7.60
C ILE A 103 -7.34 5.13 6.95
N PHE A 104 -6.01 5.23 6.92
CA PHE A 104 -5.15 4.23 6.30
C PHE A 104 -5.32 2.83 6.91
N ASN A 105 -5.13 2.73 8.23
CA ASN A 105 -5.23 1.45 8.94
C ASN A 105 -6.68 0.95 8.94
N GLY A 106 -7.67 1.83 9.02
CA GLY A 106 -9.09 1.47 8.95
C GLY A 106 -9.42 0.73 7.66
N PHE A 107 -9.06 1.29 6.50
CA PHE A 107 -9.28 0.63 5.21
C PHE A 107 -8.40 -0.62 5.03
N MET A 108 -7.12 -0.56 5.43
CA MET A 108 -6.19 -1.68 5.26
C MET A 108 -6.59 -2.89 6.11
N VAL A 109 -6.81 -2.72 7.41
CA VAL A 109 -7.16 -3.79 8.34
C VAL A 109 -8.57 -4.33 8.03
N SER A 110 -9.53 -3.46 7.72
CA SER A 110 -10.87 -3.92 7.30
C SER A 110 -10.83 -4.75 6.01
N SER A 111 -9.91 -4.46 5.10
CA SER A 111 -9.69 -5.26 3.89
C SER A 111 -9.11 -6.64 4.22
N ILE A 112 -8.13 -6.70 5.13
CA ILE A 112 -7.57 -7.96 5.60
C ILE A 112 -8.63 -8.82 6.29
N TYR A 113 -9.50 -8.24 7.12
CA TYR A 113 -10.54 -8.96 7.84
C TYR A 113 -11.73 -9.42 6.98
N LYS A 114 -11.79 -9.02 5.70
CA LYS A 114 -12.67 -9.65 4.70
C LYS A 114 -12.14 -11.00 4.21
N LEU A 115 -10.89 -11.33 4.50
CA LEU A 115 -10.21 -12.56 4.10
C LEU A 115 -10.00 -13.49 5.31
N ARG A 116 -9.71 -14.77 5.02
CA ARG A 116 -9.29 -15.75 6.05
C ARG A 116 -7.79 -15.64 6.32
N ASN A 117 -7.29 -16.41 7.30
CA ASN A 117 -5.86 -16.44 7.67
C ASN A 117 -5.34 -15.03 8.00
N ARG A 118 -6.08 -14.33 8.86
CA ARG A 118 -5.84 -12.94 9.23
C ARG A 118 -4.46 -12.77 9.86
N THR A 119 -4.00 -13.73 10.66
CA THR A 119 -2.65 -13.69 11.24
C THR A 119 -1.57 -13.63 10.17
N VAL A 120 -1.69 -14.45 9.13
CA VAL A 120 -0.74 -14.49 8.01
C VAL A 120 -0.73 -13.15 7.28
N LEU A 121 -1.92 -12.65 6.93
CA LEU A 121 -2.07 -11.39 6.21
C LEU A 121 -1.56 -10.18 7.02
N ILE A 122 -1.86 -10.11 8.32
CA ILE A 122 -1.36 -9.07 9.22
C ILE A 122 0.16 -9.14 9.35
N SER A 123 0.73 -10.35 9.47
CA SER A 123 2.18 -10.53 9.58
C SER A 123 2.90 -10.05 8.31
N LEU A 124 2.38 -10.45 7.14
CA LEU A 124 2.90 -9.99 5.87
C LEU A 124 2.72 -8.48 5.68
N PHE A 125 1.60 -7.90 6.14
CA PHE A 125 1.36 -6.47 6.07
C PHE A 125 2.40 -5.69 6.88
N LEU A 126 2.62 -6.10 8.12
CA LEU A 126 3.54 -5.42 9.05
C LEU A 126 5.02 -5.64 8.74
N GLY A 127 5.38 -6.86 8.32
CA GLY A 127 6.77 -7.23 7.99
C GLY A 127 7.05 -7.08 6.50
N PHE A 128 6.60 -8.05 5.72
CA PHE A 128 7.09 -8.27 4.35
C PHE A 128 6.68 -7.21 3.33
N SER A 129 5.47 -6.64 3.44
CA SER A 129 4.95 -5.68 2.46
C SER A 129 5.57 -4.30 2.61
N THR A 130 6.12 -3.98 3.78
CA THR A 130 6.55 -2.63 4.21
C THR A 130 5.49 -1.54 4.14
N LEU A 131 4.24 -1.84 3.76
CA LEU A 131 3.20 -0.83 3.53
C LEU A 131 2.83 -0.04 4.79
N TYR A 132 2.93 -0.68 5.96
CA TYR A 132 2.72 0.03 7.23
C TYR A 132 3.78 1.12 7.44
N PHE A 133 5.07 0.79 7.31
CA PHE A 133 6.15 1.77 7.46
C PHE A 133 6.19 2.77 6.30
N TYR A 134 5.83 2.36 5.10
CA TYR A 134 5.65 3.24 3.96
C TYR A 134 4.67 4.39 4.26
N SER A 135 3.63 4.13 5.08
CA SER A 135 2.66 5.16 5.47
C SER A 135 3.25 6.29 6.34
N PHE A 136 4.42 6.11 6.96
CA PHE A 136 5.08 7.15 7.76
C PHE A 136 5.64 8.26 6.88
N ASN A 137 6.10 7.89 5.68
CA ASN A 137 6.74 8.80 4.74
C ASN A 137 5.77 9.19 3.61
N VAL A 138 4.99 8.27 3.07
CA VAL A 138 4.13 8.56 1.91
C VAL A 138 2.65 8.51 2.28
N VAL A 139 2.27 9.26 3.33
CA VAL A 139 0.94 9.27 3.96
C VAL A 139 -0.21 9.34 2.95
N ARG A 140 -0.18 10.32 2.05
CA ARG A 140 -1.24 10.56 1.04
C ARG A 140 -1.45 9.34 0.13
N GLN A 141 -0.36 8.79 -0.37
CA GLN A 141 -0.38 7.63 -1.24
C GLN A 141 -0.76 6.35 -0.49
N ALA A 142 -0.27 6.17 0.74
CA ALA A 142 -0.63 5.03 1.57
C ALA A 142 -2.15 4.96 1.82
N ILE A 143 -2.78 6.10 2.12
CA ILE A 143 -4.24 6.20 2.23
C ILE A 143 -4.91 5.76 0.92
N ALA A 144 -4.47 6.31 -0.22
CA ALA A 144 -5.04 5.95 -1.52
C ALA A 144 -4.89 4.45 -1.83
N ILE A 145 -3.75 3.83 -1.49
CA ILE A 145 -3.51 2.38 -1.62
C ILE A 145 -4.49 1.59 -0.76
N SER A 146 -4.71 1.99 0.51
CA SER A 146 -5.63 1.29 1.41
C SER A 146 -7.09 1.37 0.95
N ILE A 147 -7.53 2.54 0.46
CA ILE A 147 -8.87 2.72 -0.11
C ILE A 147 -9.02 1.88 -1.38
N PHE A 148 -8.00 1.88 -2.25
CA PHE A 148 -7.98 1.03 -3.44
C PHE A 148 -8.09 -0.46 -3.05
N PHE A 149 -7.32 -0.93 -2.06
CA PHE A 149 -7.41 -2.32 -1.59
C PHE A 149 -8.84 -2.67 -1.15
N TYR A 150 -9.46 -1.81 -0.35
CA TYR A 150 -10.83 -2.02 0.11
C TYR A 150 -11.84 -1.99 -1.04
N SER A 151 -11.60 -1.15 -2.05
CA SER A 151 -12.44 -1.02 -3.24
C SER A 151 -12.47 -2.30 -4.07
N LEU A 152 -11.38 -3.06 -4.11
CA LEU A 152 -11.24 -4.28 -4.91
C LEU A 152 -12.29 -5.34 -4.56
N PHE A 153 -12.73 -5.42 -3.30
CA PHE A 153 -13.82 -6.33 -2.90
C PHE A 153 -15.13 -6.01 -3.60
N PHE A 154 -15.46 -4.73 -3.80
CA PHE A 154 -16.65 -4.34 -4.56
C PHE A 154 -16.51 -4.70 -6.04
N LEU A 155 -15.30 -4.63 -6.59
CA LEU A 155 -15.03 -5.04 -7.97
C LEU A 155 -15.24 -6.55 -8.16
N VAL A 156 -14.77 -7.37 -7.21
CA VAL A 156 -14.98 -8.84 -7.21
C VAL A 156 -16.45 -9.20 -7.07
N GLU A 157 -17.18 -8.51 -6.21
CA GLU A 157 -18.57 -8.82 -5.86
C GLU A 157 -19.63 -8.31 -6.85
N GLY A 158 -19.26 -7.76 -8.01
CA GLY A 158 -20.27 -7.25 -8.94
C GLY A 158 -20.57 -5.75 -8.81
N ARG A 159 -20.14 -5.09 -7.73
CA ARG A 159 -20.55 -3.73 -7.34
C ARG A 159 -19.64 -2.62 -7.91
N VAL A 160 -19.59 -2.48 -9.24
CA VAL A 160 -18.67 -1.56 -9.95
C VAL A 160 -18.82 -0.10 -9.54
N VAL A 161 -20.06 0.38 -9.34
CA VAL A 161 -20.29 1.79 -8.95
C VAL A 161 -19.59 2.11 -7.62
N ARG A 162 -19.66 1.21 -6.63
CA ARG A 162 -18.97 1.40 -5.34
C ARG A 162 -17.45 1.38 -5.48
N TYR A 163 -16.94 0.51 -6.35
CA TYR A 163 -15.51 0.46 -6.69
C TYR A 163 -15.03 1.78 -7.33
N VAL A 164 -15.78 2.32 -8.30
CA VAL A 164 -15.46 3.58 -8.99
C VAL A 164 -15.48 4.75 -8.01
N LEU A 165 -16.55 4.88 -7.21
CA LEU A 165 -16.67 5.95 -6.22
C LEU A 165 -15.50 5.94 -5.23
N LEU A 166 -15.15 4.78 -4.69
CA LEU A 166 -14.01 4.68 -3.76
C LEU A 166 -12.67 4.98 -4.44
N THR A 167 -12.49 4.58 -5.70
CA THR A 167 -11.27 4.88 -6.45
C THR A 167 -11.15 6.38 -6.76
N ILE A 168 -12.27 7.05 -7.05
CA ILE A 168 -12.31 8.53 -7.16
C ILE A 168 -11.95 9.17 -5.82
N VAL A 169 -12.52 8.71 -4.70
CA VAL A 169 -12.15 9.22 -3.37
C VAL A 169 -10.66 9.01 -3.07
N ALA A 170 -10.11 7.84 -3.38
CA ALA A 170 -8.68 7.57 -3.26
C ALA A 170 -7.84 8.56 -4.08
N SER A 171 -8.31 8.93 -5.28
CA SER A 171 -7.60 9.88 -6.13
C SER A 171 -7.57 11.30 -5.60
N LEU A 172 -8.53 11.68 -4.75
CA LEU A 172 -8.53 12.98 -4.10
C LEU A 172 -7.53 13.05 -2.93
N PHE A 173 -7.02 11.90 -2.45
CA PHE A 173 -5.85 11.84 -1.57
C PHE A 173 -4.56 11.73 -2.35
N HIS A 174 -4.56 11.01 -3.48
CA HIS A 174 -3.40 10.90 -4.35
C HIS A 174 -3.78 10.61 -5.80
N TYR A 175 -3.52 11.54 -6.72
CA TYR A 175 -4.06 11.50 -8.09
C TYR A 175 -3.72 10.23 -8.89
N SER A 176 -2.57 9.60 -8.61
CA SER A 176 -2.18 8.35 -9.27
C SER A 176 -3.18 7.21 -9.07
N ALA A 177 -4.05 7.28 -8.04
CA ALA A 177 -5.10 6.29 -7.83
C ALA A 177 -6.13 6.24 -8.96
N LEU A 178 -6.31 7.31 -9.75
CA LEU A 178 -7.19 7.28 -10.93
C LEU A 178 -6.77 6.21 -11.94
N PHE A 179 -5.47 5.93 -12.05
CA PHE A 179 -4.97 4.89 -12.94
C PHE A 179 -5.60 3.53 -12.62
N ASN A 180 -5.93 3.28 -11.35
CA ASN A 180 -6.53 2.02 -10.94
C ASN A 180 -7.90 1.77 -11.57
N LEU A 181 -8.62 2.78 -12.07
CA LEU A 181 -9.88 2.59 -12.81
C LEU A 181 -9.74 1.64 -14.02
N ILE A 182 -8.51 1.44 -14.52
CA ILE A 182 -8.21 0.43 -15.54
C ILE A 182 -8.64 -0.99 -15.13
N PHE A 183 -8.76 -1.27 -13.83
CA PHE A 183 -9.25 -2.55 -13.32
C PHE A 183 -10.74 -2.79 -13.60
N ILE A 184 -11.51 -1.83 -14.10
CA ILE A 184 -12.84 -2.10 -14.66
C ILE A 184 -12.72 -3.04 -15.87
N LEU A 185 -11.63 -2.95 -16.64
CA LEU A 185 -11.37 -3.80 -17.80
C LEU A 185 -11.24 -5.28 -17.41
N PHE A 186 -10.79 -5.57 -16.18
CA PHE A 186 -10.76 -6.94 -15.63
C PHE A 186 -12.12 -7.64 -15.76
N ARG A 187 -13.22 -6.89 -15.54
CA ARG A 187 -14.58 -7.41 -15.71
C ARG A 187 -15.03 -7.39 -17.16
N ILE A 188 -14.77 -6.29 -17.88
CA ILE A 188 -15.21 -6.13 -19.28
C ILE A 188 -14.62 -7.25 -20.16
N TRP A 189 -13.38 -7.66 -19.91
CA TRP A 189 -12.71 -8.74 -20.64
C TRP A 189 -13.09 -10.15 -20.16
N GLY A 190 -14.18 -10.29 -19.40
CA GLY A 190 -14.71 -11.59 -18.96
C GLY A 190 -13.71 -12.39 -18.13
N TYR A 191 -12.77 -11.72 -17.45
CA TYR A 191 -11.70 -12.34 -16.68
C TYR A 191 -10.77 -13.25 -17.53
N ASN A 192 -10.64 -12.97 -18.83
CA ASN A 192 -9.81 -13.75 -19.74
C ASN A 192 -8.32 -13.46 -19.50
N VAL A 193 -7.72 -14.31 -18.67
CA VAL A 193 -6.32 -14.22 -18.25
C VAL A 193 -5.33 -14.23 -19.42
N ARG A 194 -5.64 -14.90 -20.54
CA ARG A 194 -4.73 -14.96 -21.71
C ARG A 194 -4.70 -13.63 -22.46
N LEU A 195 -5.86 -13.07 -22.75
CA LEU A 195 -6.00 -11.76 -23.39
C LEU A 195 -5.31 -10.67 -22.55
N ILE A 196 -5.58 -10.72 -21.25
CA ILE A 196 -5.03 -9.83 -20.24
C ILE A 196 -3.49 -9.91 -20.16
N SER A 197 -2.93 -11.12 -20.16
CA SER A 197 -1.47 -11.34 -20.11
C SER A 197 -0.75 -10.76 -21.32
N PHE A 198 -1.46 -10.60 -22.45
CA PHE A 198 -0.93 -9.98 -23.66
C PHE A 198 -1.11 -8.45 -23.66
N ILE A 199 -2.28 -7.97 -23.25
CA ILE A 199 -2.62 -6.53 -23.31
C ILE A 199 -1.87 -5.72 -22.25
N ILE A 200 -1.73 -6.21 -21.01
CA ILE A 200 -1.11 -5.41 -19.93
C ILE A 200 0.33 -5.03 -20.26
N PRO A 201 1.24 -5.96 -20.65
CA PRO A 201 2.61 -5.57 -20.98
C PRO A 201 2.67 -4.57 -22.12
N VAL A 202 1.78 -4.69 -23.11
CA VAL A 202 1.69 -3.76 -24.25
C VAL A 202 1.22 -2.37 -23.80
N LEU A 203 0.16 -2.28 -22.97
CA LEU A 203 -0.34 -0.99 -22.47
C LEU A 203 0.68 -0.30 -21.56
N VAL A 204 1.31 -1.07 -20.66
CA VAL A 204 2.33 -0.55 -19.76
C VAL A 204 3.55 -0.11 -20.57
N GLY A 205 4.02 -0.92 -21.52
CA GLY A 205 5.12 -0.56 -22.42
C GLY A 205 4.83 0.67 -23.27
N GLY A 206 3.62 0.74 -23.83
CA GLY A 206 3.14 1.91 -24.56
C GLY A 206 3.21 3.17 -23.70
N TYR A 207 2.65 3.14 -22.48
CA TYR A 207 2.72 4.26 -21.53
C TYR A 207 4.15 4.73 -21.26
N PHE A 208 5.08 3.81 -21.02
CA PHE A 208 6.47 4.16 -20.73
C PHE A 208 7.20 4.74 -21.94
N VAL A 209 7.02 4.13 -23.11
CA VAL A 209 7.59 4.60 -24.38
C VAL A 209 7.08 6.00 -24.69
N THR A 210 5.76 6.22 -24.62
CA THR A 210 5.18 7.54 -24.87
C THR A 210 5.65 8.56 -23.86
N THR A 211 5.77 8.21 -22.58
CA THR A 211 6.23 9.15 -21.54
C THR A 211 7.69 9.55 -21.77
N LYS A 212 8.57 8.61 -22.12
CA LYS A 212 9.97 8.90 -22.44
C LYS A 212 10.09 9.84 -23.65
N TYR A 213 9.41 9.54 -24.74
CA TYR A 213 9.45 10.38 -25.94
C TYR A 213 8.79 11.74 -25.73
N LEU A 214 7.70 11.80 -24.97
CA LEU A 214 7.02 13.05 -24.63
C LEU A 214 7.92 13.96 -23.78
N ILE A 215 8.56 13.41 -22.73
CA ILE A 215 9.50 14.18 -21.90
C ILE A 215 10.69 14.67 -22.73
N SER A 216 11.25 13.82 -23.60
CA SER A 216 12.35 14.19 -24.49
C SER A 216 11.94 15.30 -25.49
N PHE A 217 10.75 15.21 -26.07
CA PHE A 217 10.19 16.21 -26.97
C PHE A 217 9.90 17.54 -26.27
N LEU A 218 9.31 17.49 -25.08
CA LEU A 218 9.06 18.71 -24.29
C LEU A 218 10.38 19.37 -23.88
N SER A 219 11.39 18.59 -23.48
CA SER A 219 12.72 19.09 -23.12
C SER A 219 13.41 19.80 -24.28
N SER A 220 13.30 19.28 -25.51
CA SER A 220 13.91 19.91 -26.68
C SER A 220 13.18 21.18 -27.11
N LEU A 221 11.89 21.31 -26.82
CA LEU A 221 11.10 22.51 -27.09
C LEU A 221 11.30 23.62 -26.06
N THR A 222 11.41 23.28 -24.77
CA THR A 222 11.47 24.28 -23.67
C THR A 222 12.87 24.70 -23.30
N GLY A 223 13.92 24.03 -23.82
CA GLY A 223 15.32 24.29 -23.44
C GLY A 223 15.60 24.09 -21.95
N SER A 224 14.71 23.40 -21.23
CA SER A 224 14.79 23.26 -19.79
C SER A 224 15.53 21.97 -19.40
N ASP A 225 16.74 22.10 -18.85
CA ASP A 225 17.55 20.98 -18.31
C ASP A 225 16.88 20.24 -17.14
N LYS A 226 15.76 20.76 -16.60
CA LYS A 226 14.96 20.05 -15.59
C LYS A 226 14.49 18.68 -16.08
N ALA A 227 14.20 18.51 -17.37
CA ALA A 227 13.82 17.23 -17.95
C ALA A 227 15.04 16.31 -18.20
N GLY A 228 16.21 16.88 -18.54
CA GLY A 228 17.49 16.17 -18.61
C GLY A 228 17.93 15.61 -17.25
N ASN A 229 17.69 16.34 -16.15
CA ASN A 229 17.98 15.87 -14.79
C ASN A 229 17.13 14.66 -14.33
N TYR A 230 15.93 14.46 -14.89
CA TYR A 230 15.17 13.21 -14.69
C TYR A 230 15.77 12.05 -15.47
N ILE A 231 16.45 12.36 -16.59
CA ILE A 231 17.11 11.37 -17.45
C ILE A 231 18.45 10.92 -16.85
N ASP A 232 19.23 11.85 -16.30
CA ASP A 232 20.54 11.54 -15.71
C ASP A 232 20.43 10.87 -14.33
N LYS A 233 19.28 10.98 -13.65
CA LYS A 233 18.96 10.21 -12.43
C LYS A 233 18.47 8.78 -12.70
N PHE A 234 18.50 8.29 -13.95
CA PHE A 234 18.09 6.92 -14.33
C PHE A 234 19.07 5.80 -13.93
N GLN A 235 19.95 6.04 -12.96
CA GLN A 235 20.79 5.01 -12.37
C GLN A 235 20.41 4.79 -10.91
N THR A 236 19.28 4.13 -10.67
CA THR A 236 18.97 3.61 -9.34
C THR A 236 19.36 2.14 -9.21
N GLU A 237 20.29 1.88 -8.28
CA GLU A 237 20.59 0.56 -7.76
C GLU A 237 19.31 -0.12 -7.21
N GLY A 238 19.07 -1.38 -7.61
CA GLY A 238 18.00 -2.22 -7.07
C GLY A 238 16.75 -2.41 -7.93
N GLY A 239 16.60 -1.71 -9.06
CA GLY A 239 15.48 -1.95 -10.00
C GLY A 239 15.48 -3.38 -10.56
N VAL A 240 16.66 -3.89 -10.92
CA VAL A 240 16.88 -5.25 -11.44
C VAL A 240 16.61 -6.31 -10.37
N SER A 241 17.10 -6.14 -9.14
CA SER A 241 16.87 -7.11 -8.06
C SER A 241 15.39 -7.19 -7.67
N ARG A 242 14.68 -6.06 -7.60
CA ARG A 242 13.22 -6.02 -7.41
C ARG A 242 12.48 -6.70 -8.56
N PHE A 243 12.92 -6.48 -9.81
CA PHE A 243 12.35 -7.17 -10.97
C PHE A 243 12.52 -8.68 -10.89
N VAL A 244 13.71 -9.16 -10.56
CA VAL A 244 13.98 -10.61 -10.44
C VAL A 244 13.08 -11.24 -9.37
N ILE A 245 12.92 -10.61 -8.21
CA ILE A 245 12.03 -11.10 -7.14
C ILE A 245 10.57 -11.15 -7.63
N VAL A 246 10.08 -10.05 -8.20
CA VAL A 246 8.72 -9.99 -8.76
C VAL A 246 8.52 -11.02 -9.87
N PHE A 247 9.53 -11.24 -10.70
CA PHE A 247 9.53 -12.23 -11.77
C PHE A 247 9.39 -13.65 -11.23
N PHE A 248 10.17 -14.03 -10.22
CA PHE A 248 10.03 -15.35 -9.59
C PHE A 248 8.68 -15.52 -8.91
N MET A 249 8.18 -14.50 -8.19
CA MET A 249 6.86 -14.56 -7.57
C MET A 249 5.75 -14.71 -8.60
N PHE A 250 5.81 -13.94 -9.69
CA PHE A 250 4.90 -14.09 -10.81
C PHE A 250 5.02 -15.48 -11.46
N PHE A 251 6.23 -15.98 -11.69
CA PHE A 251 6.46 -17.27 -12.32
C PHE A 251 5.91 -18.42 -11.46
N ILE A 252 6.16 -18.40 -10.15
CA ILE A 252 5.58 -19.36 -9.21
C ILE A 252 4.05 -19.29 -9.26
N SER A 253 3.50 -18.09 -9.15
CA SER A 253 2.05 -17.86 -9.22
C SER A 253 1.48 -18.37 -10.54
N TYR A 254 2.15 -18.07 -11.65
CA TYR A 254 1.81 -18.55 -12.96
C TYR A 254 1.82 -20.07 -12.99
N LEU A 255 2.86 -20.77 -12.54
CA LEU A 255 2.88 -22.23 -12.50
C LEU A 255 1.69 -22.81 -11.73
N PHE A 256 1.35 -22.24 -10.57
CA PHE A 256 0.23 -22.71 -9.74
C PHE A 256 -1.14 -22.35 -10.30
N TYR A 257 -1.28 -21.20 -10.95
CA TYR A 257 -2.56 -20.72 -11.48
C TYR A 257 -2.76 -21.08 -12.96
N PHE A 258 -1.71 -21.40 -13.71
CA PHE A 258 -1.76 -21.63 -15.16
C PHE A 258 -2.61 -22.85 -15.50
N LYS A 259 -2.40 -23.98 -14.82
CA LYS A 259 -3.16 -25.21 -15.09
C LYS A 259 -4.67 -25.05 -14.82
N ASP A 260 -5.04 -24.30 -13.78
CA ASP A 260 -6.45 -24.06 -13.44
C ASP A 260 -7.07 -22.88 -14.22
N SER A 261 -6.26 -21.90 -14.61
CA SER A 261 -6.63 -20.81 -15.51
C SER A 261 -6.96 -21.35 -16.90
N LEU A 262 -6.12 -22.26 -17.44
CA LEU A 262 -6.38 -22.98 -18.69
C LEU A 262 -7.68 -23.78 -18.66
N ARG A 263 -8.10 -24.24 -17.48
CA ARG A 263 -9.33 -25.02 -17.26
C ARG A 263 -10.51 -24.17 -16.76
N ASN A 264 -10.36 -22.85 -16.69
CA ASN A 264 -11.35 -21.90 -16.19
C ASN A 264 -11.87 -22.18 -14.76
N LYS A 265 -11.08 -22.83 -13.91
CA LYS A 265 -11.46 -23.25 -12.55
C LYS A 265 -11.11 -22.23 -11.45
N LEU A 266 -10.44 -21.13 -11.80
CA LEU A 266 -10.09 -20.10 -10.83
C LEU A 266 -11.32 -19.26 -10.46
N ASP A 267 -11.51 -19.04 -9.16
CA ASP A 267 -12.48 -18.08 -8.66
C ASP A 267 -12.10 -16.64 -9.06
N VAL A 268 -13.07 -15.74 -9.00
CA VAL A 268 -12.91 -14.35 -9.45
C VAL A 268 -11.84 -13.62 -8.64
N PHE A 269 -11.70 -13.91 -7.34
CA PHE A 269 -10.71 -13.27 -6.49
C PHE A 269 -9.29 -13.71 -6.88
N SER A 270 -9.05 -15.01 -7.07
CA SER A 270 -7.76 -15.52 -7.55
C SER A 270 -7.39 -14.94 -8.93
N LYS A 271 -8.36 -14.77 -9.84
CA LYS A 271 -8.13 -14.09 -11.14
C LYS A 271 -7.72 -12.62 -10.96
N LEU A 272 -8.32 -11.91 -10.01
CA LEU A 272 -7.94 -10.53 -9.70
C LEU A 272 -6.51 -10.44 -9.14
N VAL A 273 -6.14 -11.36 -8.24
CA VAL A 273 -4.77 -11.42 -7.70
C VAL A 273 -3.75 -11.65 -8.81
N PHE A 274 -4.05 -12.56 -9.75
CA PHE A 274 -3.21 -12.76 -10.93
C PHE A 274 -3.10 -11.49 -11.79
N PHE A 275 -4.21 -10.76 -11.96
CA PHE A 275 -4.23 -9.48 -12.68
C PHE A 275 -3.33 -8.43 -11.99
N LEU A 276 -3.41 -8.30 -10.67
CA LEU A 276 -2.53 -7.42 -9.89
C LEU A 276 -1.06 -7.80 -10.06
N LEU A 277 -0.71 -9.09 -10.04
CA LEU A 277 0.66 -9.58 -10.26
C LEU A 277 1.16 -9.27 -11.67
N LEU A 278 0.32 -9.39 -12.69
CA LEU A 278 0.66 -9.02 -14.06
C LEU A 278 0.98 -7.52 -14.20
N PHE A 279 0.17 -6.66 -13.57
CA PHE A 279 0.46 -5.23 -13.50
C PHE A 279 1.79 -4.99 -12.78
N LEU A 280 1.98 -5.59 -11.61
CA LEU A 280 3.20 -5.47 -10.82
C LEU A 280 4.45 -5.85 -11.62
N ILE A 281 4.47 -7.02 -12.25
CA ILE A 281 5.63 -7.47 -13.04
C ILE A 281 5.85 -6.64 -14.29
N SER A 282 4.77 -6.23 -14.97
CA SER A 282 4.90 -5.41 -16.18
C SER A 282 5.52 -4.06 -15.83
N PHE A 283 5.00 -3.38 -14.81
CA PHE A 283 5.56 -2.11 -14.35
C PHE A 283 7.02 -2.27 -13.88
N GLN A 284 7.31 -3.32 -13.11
CA GLN A 284 8.67 -3.55 -12.62
C GLN A 284 9.65 -3.90 -13.75
N PHE A 285 9.20 -4.64 -14.77
CA PHE A 285 9.98 -4.91 -15.98
C PHE A 285 10.35 -3.61 -16.67
N PHE A 286 9.39 -2.73 -16.95
CA PHE A 286 9.68 -1.48 -17.65
C PHE A 286 10.49 -0.51 -16.80
N ILE A 287 10.28 -0.45 -15.48
CA ILE A 287 11.14 0.32 -14.57
C ILE A 287 12.59 -0.20 -14.64
N ALA A 288 12.80 -1.51 -14.56
CA ALA A 288 14.14 -2.10 -14.61
C ALA A 288 14.79 -1.97 -16.01
N PHE A 289 14.03 -2.22 -17.07
CA PHE A 289 14.51 -2.20 -18.46
C PHE A 289 14.87 -0.78 -18.92
N LEU A 290 14.09 0.22 -18.50
CA LEU A 290 14.31 1.62 -18.88
C LEU A 290 15.14 2.40 -17.86
N GLY A 291 15.57 1.77 -16.75
CA GLY A 291 16.34 2.42 -15.69
C GLY A 291 15.59 3.52 -14.94
N LEU A 292 14.26 3.47 -14.90
CA LEU A 292 13.47 4.60 -14.42
C LEU A 292 13.58 4.77 -12.90
N ALA A 293 13.68 6.03 -12.47
CA ALA A 293 13.60 6.37 -11.06
C ALA A 293 12.23 5.97 -10.49
N TYR A 294 12.22 5.63 -9.21
CA TYR A 294 10.99 5.33 -8.48
C TYR A 294 10.05 6.55 -8.38
N GLU A 295 10.60 7.77 -8.49
CA GLU A 295 9.85 9.02 -8.50
C GLU A 295 9.06 9.17 -9.81
N GLY A 296 7.77 8.80 -9.77
CA GLY A 296 6.86 8.86 -10.92
C GLY A 296 6.16 7.51 -11.14
N PRO A 297 6.53 6.72 -12.16
CA PRO A 297 5.92 5.40 -12.42
C PRO A 297 6.08 4.42 -11.25
N GLY A 298 7.15 4.57 -10.46
CA GLY A 298 7.36 3.84 -9.22
C GLY A 298 6.25 4.07 -8.18
N ARG A 299 5.51 5.19 -8.25
CA ARG A 299 4.33 5.42 -7.40
C ARG A 299 3.14 4.56 -7.87
N ILE A 300 2.91 4.40 -9.17
CA ILE A 300 1.80 3.56 -9.67
C ILE A 300 2.03 2.10 -9.29
N VAL A 301 3.26 1.58 -9.39
CA VAL A 301 3.54 0.17 -9.08
C VAL A 301 3.28 -0.20 -7.62
N THR A 302 3.39 0.75 -6.68
CA THR A 302 3.15 0.48 -5.24
C THR A 302 1.75 -0.02 -4.93
N TYR A 303 0.72 0.42 -5.67
CA TYR A 303 -0.64 -0.08 -5.50
C TYR A 303 -0.72 -1.59 -5.70
N TYR A 304 0.17 -2.13 -6.53
CA TYR A 304 0.21 -3.55 -6.86
C TYR A 304 1.12 -4.36 -5.92
N TYR A 305 1.84 -3.74 -4.98
CA TYR A 305 2.55 -4.49 -3.92
C TYR A 305 1.57 -5.23 -2.99
N LEU A 306 0.30 -4.83 -2.95
CA LEU A 306 -0.78 -5.62 -2.34
C LEU A 306 -0.87 -7.05 -2.92
N ALA A 307 -0.43 -7.24 -4.17
CA ALA A 307 -0.39 -8.56 -4.79
C ALA A 307 0.50 -9.55 -4.03
N PHE A 308 1.57 -9.09 -3.37
CA PHE A 308 2.43 -9.94 -2.54
C PHE A 308 1.69 -10.50 -1.33
N LEU A 309 0.82 -9.70 -0.70
CA LEU A 309 -0.03 -10.14 0.41
C LEU A 309 -1.03 -11.19 -0.07
N LEU A 310 -1.73 -10.85 -1.15
CA LEU A 310 -2.86 -11.63 -1.65
C LEU A 310 -2.44 -12.95 -2.31
N VAL A 311 -1.28 -12.98 -2.97
CA VAL A 311 -0.80 -14.19 -3.62
C VAL A 311 -0.43 -15.27 -2.62
N ILE A 312 0.24 -14.89 -1.52
CA ILE A 312 0.60 -15.82 -0.45
C ILE A 312 -0.67 -16.36 0.20
N TYR A 313 -1.67 -15.50 0.42
CA TYR A 313 -2.98 -15.92 0.90
C TYR A 313 -3.68 -16.93 -0.04
N CYS A 314 -3.78 -16.61 -1.33
CA CYS A 314 -4.44 -17.49 -2.30
C CYS A 314 -3.70 -18.84 -2.47
N LEU A 315 -2.36 -18.83 -2.44
CA LEU A 315 -1.56 -20.06 -2.47
C LEU A 315 -1.79 -20.89 -1.20
N ALA A 316 -1.82 -20.27 -0.03
CA ALA A 316 -2.08 -20.96 1.24
C ALA A 316 -3.46 -21.63 1.26
N GLU A 317 -4.52 -20.91 0.86
CA GLU A 317 -5.88 -21.47 0.80
C GLU A 317 -6.02 -22.61 -0.21
N LYS A 318 -5.24 -22.58 -1.29
CA LYS A 318 -5.28 -23.60 -2.33
C LYS A 318 -4.48 -24.85 -1.99
N LEU A 319 -3.28 -24.67 -1.44
CA LEU A 319 -2.32 -25.76 -1.24
C LEU A 319 -2.49 -26.45 0.12
N LEU A 320 -2.90 -25.71 1.15
CA LEU A 320 -2.98 -26.21 2.52
C LEU A 320 -4.42 -26.59 2.83
N LYS A 321 -4.66 -27.88 3.07
CA LYS A 321 -6.00 -28.41 3.38
C LYS A 321 -6.14 -28.76 4.84
N GLY A 322 -5.06 -29.21 5.47
CA GLY A 322 -5.00 -29.56 6.89
C GLY A 322 -4.90 -28.35 7.81
N VAL A 323 -5.47 -28.45 9.01
CA VAL A 323 -5.30 -27.41 10.05
C VAL A 323 -3.84 -27.32 10.47
N GLU A 324 -3.16 -28.46 10.62
CA GLU A 324 -1.73 -28.52 10.95
C GLU A 324 -0.87 -27.85 9.87
N GLU A 325 -1.11 -28.16 8.59
CA GLU A 325 -0.41 -27.54 7.45
C GLU A 325 -0.56 -26.01 7.46
N LYS A 326 -1.77 -25.52 7.73
CA LYS A 326 -2.05 -24.07 7.83
C LYS A 326 -1.36 -23.42 9.02
N LEU A 327 -1.28 -24.11 10.16
CA LEU A 327 -0.58 -23.61 11.35
C LEU A 327 0.94 -23.56 11.13
N ILE A 328 1.53 -24.63 10.57
CA ILE A 328 2.97 -24.69 10.25
C ILE A 328 3.33 -23.58 9.26
N PHE A 329 2.58 -23.47 8.17
CA PHE A 329 2.81 -22.42 7.17
C PHE A 329 2.62 -21.03 7.76
N GLY A 330 1.56 -20.81 8.55
CA GLY A 330 1.32 -19.53 9.19
C GLY A 330 2.45 -19.13 10.14
N SER A 331 2.97 -20.10 10.91
CA SER A 331 4.11 -19.89 11.81
C SER A 331 5.40 -19.57 11.06
N PHE A 332 5.63 -20.25 9.94
CA PHE A 332 6.76 -19.97 9.05
C PHE A 332 6.70 -18.55 8.47
N VAL A 333 5.54 -18.15 7.92
CA VAL A 333 5.34 -16.80 7.37
C VAL A 333 5.49 -15.74 8.45
N LEU A 334 4.99 -16.00 9.66
CA LEU A 334 5.14 -15.13 10.80
C LEU A 334 6.63 -14.90 11.14
N ILE A 335 7.40 -15.97 11.31
CA ILE A 335 8.83 -15.90 11.62
C ILE A 335 9.59 -15.13 10.54
N LEU A 336 9.36 -15.45 9.26
CA LEU A 336 9.98 -14.72 8.15
C LEU A 336 9.62 -13.23 8.15
N SER A 337 8.37 -12.90 8.46
CA SER A 337 7.92 -11.50 8.53
C SER A 337 8.64 -10.73 9.64
N TYR A 338 8.90 -11.36 10.79
CA TYR A 338 9.66 -10.75 11.89
C TYR A 338 11.17 -10.67 11.60
N ILE A 339 11.75 -11.67 10.92
CA ILE A 339 13.15 -11.60 10.46
C ILE A 339 13.31 -10.44 9.48
N TYR A 340 12.42 -10.34 8.49
CA TYR A 340 12.45 -9.24 7.53
C TYR A 340 12.23 -7.89 8.21
N LEU A 341 11.28 -7.81 9.14
CA LEU A 341 11.05 -6.61 9.95
C LEU A 341 12.32 -6.19 10.69
N TYR A 342 13.00 -7.13 11.34
CA TYR A 342 14.25 -6.86 12.02
C TYR A 342 15.30 -6.32 11.05
N MET A 343 15.51 -6.97 9.90
CA MET A 343 16.45 -6.51 8.88
C MET A 343 16.11 -5.11 8.35
N TYR A 344 14.84 -4.84 8.07
CA TYR A 344 14.35 -3.54 7.59
C TYR A 344 14.61 -2.44 8.61
N LEU A 345 14.30 -2.72 9.88
CA LEU A 345 14.55 -1.80 10.99
C LEU A 345 16.06 -1.60 11.24
N SER A 346 16.87 -2.65 11.18
CA SER A 346 18.34 -2.54 11.28
C SER A 346 18.95 -1.65 10.19
N GLY A 347 18.31 -1.57 9.01
CA GLY A 347 18.66 -0.64 7.94
C GLY A 347 18.17 0.81 8.13
N GLY A 348 17.65 1.16 9.32
CA GLY A 348 17.12 2.49 9.64
C GLY A 348 15.66 2.73 9.21
N GLY A 349 15.03 1.78 8.50
CA GLY A 349 13.61 1.82 8.14
C GLY A 349 13.17 3.09 7.41
N HIS A 350 14.02 3.66 6.54
CA HIS A 350 13.77 4.95 5.87
C HIS A 350 13.48 6.10 6.85
N GLY A 351 14.37 6.29 7.83
CA GLY A 351 14.28 7.36 8.82
C GLY A 351 13.32 7.07 9.98
N ILE A 352 12.74 5.88 10.05
CA ILE A 352 11.84 5.50 11.15
C ILE A 352 12.62 5.16 12.42
N LEU A 353 13.88 4.75 12.29
CA LEU A 353 14.76 4.51 13.43
C LEU A 353 15.88 5.55 13.52
N PRO A 354 16.24 6.01 14.75
CA PRO A 354 15.63 5.65 16.03
C PRO A 354 14.19 6.17 16.19
N PHE A 355 13.28 5.31 16.69
CA PHE A 355 11.89 5.70 16.88
C PHE A 355 11.75 6.45 18.21
N VAL A 356 11.47 7.75 18.10
CA VAL A 356 11.25 8.64 19.24
C VAL A 356 9.76 8.99 19.31
N MET A 357 9.20 8.97 20.51
CA MET A 357 7.82 9.39 20.75
C MET A 357 7.73 10.92 20.78
N ASN A 358 6.68 11.46 20.18
CA ASN A 358 6.35 12.88 20.24
C ASN A 358 6.27 13.34 21.71
N PRO A 359 7.02 14.38 22.11
CA PRO A 359 7.02 14.91 23.48
C PRO A 359 5.62 15.30 23.98
N TYR A 360 4.73 15.77 23.11
CA TYR A 360 3.34 16.09 23.43
C TYR A 360 2.59 14.86 23.99
N VAL A 361 2.79 13.70 23.38
CA VAL A 361 2.15 12.44 23.80
C VAL A 361 2.75 11.97 25.13
N VAL A 362 4.07 12.06 25.29
CA VAL A 362 4.76 11.66 26.52
C VAL A 362 4.30 12.51 27.71
N HIS A 363 4.26 13.83 27.54
CA HIS A 363 3.80 14.74 28.59
C HIS A 363 2.32 14.54 28.94
N SER A 364 1.48 14.26 27.94
CA SER A 364 0.07 13.96 28.18
C SER A 364 -0.09 12.68 29.01
N LEU A 365 0.64 11.61 28.67
CA LEU A 365 0.60 10.35 29.41
C LEU A 365 1.14 10.45 30.84
N SER A 366 2.19 11.25 31.08
CA SER A 366 2.73 11.46 32.42
C SER A 366 1.79 12.22 33.36
N ASN A 367 0.80 12.93 32.83
CA ASN A 367 -0.22 13.60 33.65
C ASN A 367 -1.39 12.68 34.03
N PHE A 368 -1.49 11.50 33.40
CA PHE A 368 -2.53 10.51 33.71
C PHE A 368 -2.05 9.36 34.60
N LEU A 369 -0.74 9.16 34.71
CA LEU A 369 -0.08 8.22 35.63
C LEU A 369 0.33 8.96 36.90
#